data_AF-A0A2R5LAX5-F1
#
_entry.id   AF-A0A2R5LAX5-F1
#
_cell.length_a   1.000
_cell.length_b   1.000
_cell.length_c   1.000
_cell.angle_alpha   90.00
_cell.angle_beta   90.00
_cell.angle_gamma   90.00
#
_symmetry.space_group_name_H-M   'P 1'
#
loop_
_entity.id
_entity.type
_entity.pdbx_description
1 polymer ?
#
loop_
_entity_poly.entity_id
_entity_poly.type
_entity_poly.pdbx_seq_one_letter_code
_entity_poly.pdbx_strand_id
1 'polypeptide(L)'
;MIRVFTFFTFCLFLGLAGGEECTHKDGVSKVLTALQSDTYYLTGTTNTSRETCYYVTATESLDACQSGTQVTYGYKDGRKWVNSTGVVSGTGNVFSSDIHGPLCGMTVEARSGNCFTLRKNGVTEMWVTKGFVDAPPPCCENAFNTHRGSNSYQTTYEGGLC
;
A
#
# COMPACT_ATOMS: atom_id res chain seq x y z
N MET A 1 -1.70 65.38 3.82
CA MET A 1 -0.68 64.48 4.44
C MET A 1 -1.38 63.76 5.61
N ILE A 2 -1.07 62.47 5.88
CA ILE A 2 -1.71 61.48 6.80
C ILE A 2 -2.50 60.42 5.99
N ARG A 3 -1.84 59.37 5.45
CA ARG A 3 -1.51 58.02 6.00
C ARG A 3 -2.73 57.09 6.15
N VAL A 4 -3.00 56.31 5.10
CA VAL A 4 -3.83 55.09 5.13
C VAL A 4 -2.94 53.92 5.56
N PHE A 5 -3.25 53.29 6.68
CA PHE A 5 -2.59 52.06 7.13
C PHE A 5 -3.22 50.87 6.38
N THR A 6 -2.54 50.41 5.34
CA THR A 6 -2.87 49.14 4.67
C THR A 6 -2.33 48.00 5.54
N PHE A 7 -3.20 47.40 6.36
CA PHE A 7 -2.90 46.14 7.04
C PHE A 7 -2.93 45.01 5.99
N PHE A 8 -1.77 44.69 5.42
CA PHE A 8 -1.57 43.42 4.71
C PHE A 8 -1.34 42.34 5.77
N THR A 9 -2.43 41.72 6.23
CA THR A 9 -2.36 40.47 6.98
C THR A 9 -1.99 39.37 6.00
N PHE A 10 -0.68 39.12 5.85
CA PHE A 10 -0.17 37.93 5.19
C PHE A 10 -0.58 36.71 6.03
N CYS A 11 -1.66 36.04 5.63
CA CYS A 11 -1.90 34.66 6.07
C CYS A 11 -0.79 33.80 5.46
N LEU A 12 0.26 33.55 6.24
CA LEU A 12 1.14 32.40 6.01
C LEU A 12 0.29 31.14 6.18
N PHE A 13 -0.32 30.69 5.09
CA PHE A 13 -0.70 29.30 4.95
C PHE A 13 0.59 28.51 4.80
N LEU A 14 1.21 28.18 5.94
CA LEU A 14 2.05 27.00 6.03
C LEU A 14 1.13 25.83 5.73
N GLY A 15 1.04 25.48 4.44
CA GLY A 15 0.49 24.22 4.00
C GLY A 15 1.37 23.13 4.61
N LEU A 16 1.00 22.68 5.80
CA LEU A 16 1.28 21.32 6.22
C LEU A 16 0.63 20.46 5.15
N ALA A 17 1.43 20.03 4.18
CA ALA A 17 1.09 18.88 3.36
C ALA A 17 0.84 17.75 4.37
N GLY A 18 -0.43 17.51 4.68
CA GLY A 18 -0.88 16.50 5.61
C GLY A 18 -0.57 15.14 5.03
N GLY A 19 0.69 14.70 5.15
CA GLY A 19 1.03 13.31 5.03
C GLY A 19 0.41 12.59 6.22
N GLU A 20 -0.44 11.60 5.95
CA GLU A 20 -0.93 10.65 6.96
C GLU A 20 0.27 10.18 7.80
N GLU A 21 0.22 10.41 9.12
CA GLU A 21 1.28 9.96 10.04
C GLU A 21 1.45 8.45 9.90
N CYS A 22 2.71 8.02 9.81
CA CYS A 22 2.99 6.60 9.64
C CYS A 22 2.63 5.79 10.87
N THR A 23 1.84 4.76 10.65
CA THR A 23 1.27 3.92 11.70
C THR A 23 1.90 2.54 11.61
N HIS A 24 2.55 2.15 12.71
CA HIS A 24 3.08 0.79 12.86
C HIS A 24 1.95 -0.12 13.32
N LYS A 25 1.88 -1.32 12.71
CA LYS A 25 0.84 -2.32 13.01
C LYS A 25 -0.59 -1.82 12.82
N ASP A 26 -0.79 -0.99 11.80
CA ASP A 26 -2.11 -0.53 11.47
C ASP A 26 -3.02 -1.69 11.04
N GLY A 27 -4.31 -1.57 11.33
CA GLY A 27 -5.25 -2.68 11.14
C GLY A 27 -5.45 -3.05 9.67
N VAL A 28 -5.73 -4.33 9.42
CA VAL A 28 -6.12 -4.85 8.11
C VAL A 28 -7.26 -4.03 7.48
N SER A 29 -8.22 -3.59 8.29
CA SER A 29 -9.34 -2.76 7.83
C SER A 29 -8.86 -1.48 7.12
N LYS A 30 -7.83 -0.80 7.63
CA LYS A 30 -7.30 0.42 7.02
C LYS A 30 -6.56 0.14 5.72
N VAL A 31 -5.83 -0.98 5.64
CA VAL A 31 -5.22 -1.42 4.37
C VAL A 31 -6.31 -1.68 3.34
N LEU A 32 -7.36 -2.42 3.71
CA LEU A 32 -8.49 -2.70 2.82
C LEU A 32 -9.21 -1.43 2.36
N THR A 33 -9.45 -0.46 3.25
CA THR A 33 -10.01 0.86 2.89
C THR A 33 -9.13 1.60 1.90
N ALA A 34 -7.81 1.58 2.07
CA ALA A 34 -6.92 2.26 1.13
C ALA A 34 -6.85 1.57 -0.24
N LEU A 35 -6.94 0.24 -0.27
CA LEU A 35 -7.05 -0.52 -1.52
C LEU A 35 -8.31 -0.17 -2.31
N GLN A 36 -9.37 0.34 -1.66
CA GLN A 36 -10.58 0.81 -2.33
C GLN A 36 -10.39 2.16 -3.02
N SER A 37 -9.37 2.93 -2.61
CA SER A 37 -9.10 4.27 -3.14
C SER A 37 -8.06 4.27 -4.26
N ASP A 38 -7.15 3.29 -4.28
CA ASP A 38 -6.05 3.26 -5.25
C ASP A 38 -5.57 1.82 -5.54
N THR A 39 -4.76 1.70 -6.59
CA THR A 39 -4.01 0.48 -6.93
C THR A 39 -2.61 0.56 -6.33
N TYR A 40 -2.24 -0.50 -5.62
CA TYR A 40 -0.92 -0.64 -5.03
C TYR A 40 -0.11 -1.69 -5.79
N TYR A 41 1.12 -1.35 -6.12
CA TYR A 41 2.05 -2.22 -6.81
C TYR A 41 3.10 -2.77 -5.85
N LEU A 42 3.54 -3.99 -6.07
CA LEU A 42 4.60 -4.63 -5.30
C LEU A 42 5.97 -4.10 -5.74
N THR A 43 6.46 -3.11 -5.01
CA THR A 43 7.71 -2.40 -5.35
C THR A 43 8.94 -3.00 -4.68
N GLY A 44 8.76 -3.83 -3.64
CA GLY A 44 9.85 -4.58 -3.01
C GLY A 44 9.35 -5.90 -2.44
N THR A 45 10.06 -7.00 -2.69
CA THR A 45 9.74 -8.30 -2.10
C THR A 45 10.99 -9.14 -1.91
N THR A 46 11.07 -9.85 -0.78
CA THR A 46 12.10 -10.89 -0.57
C THR A 46 11.71 -12.24 -1.21
N ASN A 47 10.48 -12.38 -1.72
CA ASN A 47 10.08 -13.51 -2.54
C ASN A 47 10.45 -13.23 -4.01
N THR A 48 11.59 -13.76 -4.44
CA THR A 48 12.13 -13.53 -5.79
C THR A 48 11.38 -14.27 -6.90
N SER A 49 10.36 -15.06 -6.56
CA SER A 49 9.53 -15.77 -7.54
C SER A 49 8.30 -14.97 -7.97
N ARG A 50 8.11 -13.75 -7.47
CA ARG A 50 6.98 -12.88 -7.83
C ARG A 50 7.09 -12.39 -9.27
N GLU A 51 5.95 -12.37 -9.94
CA GLU A 51 5.77 -11.93 -11.32
C GLU A 51 5.84 -10.41 -11.45
N THR A 52 6.18 -9.93 -12.64
CA THR A 52 6.30 -8.50 -12.96
C THR A 52 4.96 -7.76 -12.90
N CYS A 53 5.01 -6.48 -12.53
CA CYS A 53 3.87 -5.60 -12.32
C CYS A 53 2.81 -6.16 -11.37
N TYR A 54 3.23 -6.86 -10.31
CA TYR A 54 2.28 -7.41 -9.34
C TYR A 54 1.51 -6.28 -8.64
N TYR A 55 0.19 -6.39 -8.56
CA TYR A 55 -0.66 -5.34 -8.00
C TYR A 55 -1.80 -5.90 -7.15
N VAL A 56 -2.36 -5.02 -6.31
CA VAL A 56 -3.56 -5.25 -5.52
C VAL A 56 -4.44 -3.98 -5.52
N THR A 57 -5.75 -4.18 -5.57
CA THR A 57 -6.77 -3.12 -5.41
C THR A 57 -8.04 -3.76 -4.87
N ALA A 58 -8.95 -2.96 -4.34
CA ALA A 58 -10.19 -3.44 -3.75
C ALA A 58 -11.40 -2.68 -4.29
N THR A 59 -12.55 -3.33 -4.22
CA THR A 59 -13.85 -2.70 -4.39
C THR A 59 -14.67 -2.93 -3.13
N GLU A 60 -15.60 -2.03 -2.83
CA GLU A 60 -16.61 -2.31 -1.81
C GLU A 60 -17.37 -3.59 -2.17
N SER A 61 -17.67 -4.42 -1.17
CA SER A 61 -18.49 -5.61 -1.38
C SER A 61 -19.90 -5.14 -1.75
N LEU A 62 -20.37 -5.56 -2.93
CA LEU A 62 -21.73 -5.26 -3.39
C LEU A 62 -22.78 -6.18 -2.74
N ASP A 63 -22.34 -7.22 -2.02
CA ASP A 63 -23.21 -8.18 -1.37
C ASP A 63 -23.24 -7.95 0.15
N ALA A 64 -24.40 -7.55 0.66
CA ALA A 64 -24.65 -7.37 2.09
C ALA A 64 -24.54 -8.66 2.91
N CYS A 65 -24.49 -9.83 2.26
CA CYS A 65 -24.37 -11.13 2.92
C CYS A 65 -22.90 -11.59 3.04
N GLN A 66 -21.96 -10.95 2.35
CA GLN A 66 -20.54 -11.31 2.42
C GLN A 66 -19.80 -10.44 3.43
N SER A 67 -19.24 -11.08 4.45
CA SER A 67 -18.34 -10.43 5.40
C SER A 67 -16.92 -10.35 4.81
N GLY A 68 -16.48 -9.16 4.43
CA GLY A 68 -15.13 -8.90 3.94
C GLY A 68 -15.08 -7.83 2.85
N THR A 69 -13.90 -7.67 2.25
CA THR A 69 -13.66 -6.74 1.15
C THR A 69 -13.25 -7.52 -0.10
N GLN A 70 -13.90 -7.23 -1.22
CA GLN A 70 -13.52 -7.83 -2.50
C GLN A 70 -12.20 -7.21 -2.97
N VAL A 71 -11.15 -8.02 -3.06
CA VAL A 71 -9.82 -7.61 -3.50
C VAL A 71 -9.53 -8.28 -4.84
N THR A 72 -9.09 -7.47 -5.80
CA THR A 72 -8.53 -7.93 -7.06
C THR A 72 -7.02 -7.78 -7.02
N TYR A 73 -6.32 -8.83 -7.42
CA TYR A 73 -4.87 -8.84 -7.52
C TYR A 73 -4.45 -9.51 -8.82
N GLY A 74 -3.28 -9.15 -9.30
CA GLY A 74 -2.82 -9.65 -10.57
C GLY A 74 -1.40 -9.25 -10.87
N TYR A 75 -0.97 -9.60 -12.07
CA TYR A 75 0.35 -9.30 -12.58
C TYR A 75 0.31 -9.24 -14.10
N LYS A 76 1.41 -8.81 -14.69
CA LYS A 76 1.56 -8.73 -16.15
C LYS A 76 2.33 -9.95 -16.65
N ASP A 77 1.71 -10.69 -17.56
CA ASP A 77 2.31 -11.79 -18.33
C ASP A 77 2.53 -11.31 -19.78
N GLY A 78 3.75 -10.81 -20.04
CA GLY A 78 4.11 -10.17 -21.29
C GLY A 78 3.27 -8.91 -21.57
N ARG A 79 2.28 -9.02 -22.46
CA ARG A 79 1.36 -7.91 -22.81
C ARG A 79 -0.02 -8.03 -22.18
N LYS A 80 -0.29 -9.12 -21.46
CA LYS A 80 -1.61 -9.43 -20.89
C LYS A 80 -1.58 -9.23 -19.37
N TRP A 81 -2.73 -8.83 -18.84
CA TRP A 81 -2.97 -8.80 -17.40
C TRP A 81 -3.64 -10.11 -16.98
N VAL A 82 -3.08 -10.76 -15.96
CA VAL A 82 -3.67 -11.93 -15.30
C VAL A 82 -4.22 -11.47 -13.97
N ASN A 83 -5.52 -11.61 -13.77
CA ASN A 83 -6.23 -11.07 -12.62
C ASN A 83 -7.02 -12.16 -11.92
N SER A 84 -7.02 -12.10 -10.59
CA SER A 84 -7.81 -12.93 -9.70
C SER A 84 -8.51 -12.04 -8.68
N THR A 85 -9.72 -12.43 -8.30
CA THR A 85 -10.51 -11.71 -7.31
C THR A 85 -10.90 -12.65 -6.18
N GLY A 86 -10.85 -12.17 -4.95
CA GLY A 86 -11.27 -12.92 -3.77
C GLY A 86 -11.79 -11.99 -2.68
N VAL A 87 -12.57 -12.55 -1.76
CA VAL A 87 -13.01 -11.83 -0.56
C VAL A 87 -11.93 -11.96 0.50
N VAL A 88 -11.47 -10.82 1.00
CA VAL A 88 -10.40 -10.73 1.98
C VAL A 88 -10.93 -10.18 3.29
N SER A 89 -10.44 -10.73 4.39
CA SER A 89 -10.71 -10.28 5.74
C SER A 89 -9.47 -10.47 6.62
N GLY A 90 -9.51 -9.94 7.84
CA GLY A 90 -8.45 -10.11 8.82
C GLY A 90 -8.83 -9.53 10.17
N THR A 91 -8.00 -9.79 11.16
CA THR A 91 -8.22 -9.40 12.55
C THR A 91 -6.99 -8.65 13.06
N GLY A 92 -7.21 -7.48 13.66
CA GLY A 92 -6.12 -6.60 14.05
C GLY A 92 -5.26 -6.24 12.84
N ASN A 93 -3.95 -6.51 12.91
CA ASN A 93 -3.00 -6.28 11.83
C ASN A 93 -2.67 -7.54 11.02
N VAL A 94 -3.43 -8.64 11.16
CA VAL A 94 -3.14 -9.90 10.46
C VAL A 94 -4.29 -10.27 9.53
N PHE A 95 -4.00 -10.43 8.24
CA PHE A 95 -4.94 -10.96 7.26
C PHE A 95 -5.27 -12.42 7.59
N SER A 96 -6.51 -12.84 7.36
CA SER A 96 -6.93 -14.22 7.62
C SER A 96 -6.05 -15.23 6.87
N SER A 97 -5.80 -16.39 7.47
CA SER A 97 -5.11 -17.51 6.81
C SER A 97 -5.98 -18.25 5.81
N ASP A 98 -7.30 -18.10 5.93
CA ASP A 98 -8.27 -18.91 5.19
C ASP A 98 -8.65 -18.26 3.84
N ILE A 99 -8.09 -17.08 3.56
CA ILE A 99 -8.23 -16.41 2.26
C ILE A 99 -7.16 -16.92 1.29
N HIS A 100 -7.46 -16.86 0.00
CA HIS A 100 -6.49 -17.11 -1.06
C HIS A 100 -5.87 -15.80 -1.57
N GLY A 101 -4.68 -15.90 -2.17
CA GLY A 101 -4.02 -14.77 -2.83
C GLY A 101 -2.88 -14.14 -2.02
N PRO A 102 -2.35 -12.99 -2.47
CA PRO A 102 -1.09 -12.42 -1.97
C PRO A 102 -1.17 -11.92 -0.53
N LEU A 103 -2.37 -11.63 -0.03
CA LEU A 103 -2.59 -11.13 1.33
C LEU A 103 -2.76 -12.25 2.36
N CYS A 104 -2.88 -13.51 1.94
CA CYS A 104 -3.14 -14.66 2.81
C CYS A 104 -2.18 -14.73 3.99
N GLY A 105 -2.68 -14.62 5.22
CA GLY A 105 -1.90 -14.73 6.46
C GLY A 105 -0.79 -13.69 6.62
N MET A 106 -0.82 -12.60 5.85
CA MET A 106 0.17 -11.53 5.96
C MET A 106 -0.10 -10.64 7.17
N THR A 107 0.96 -10.18 7.81
CA THR A 107 0.89 -9.19 8.90
C THR A 107 1.25 -7.81 8.37
N VAL A 108 0.45 -6.80 8.69
CA VAL A 108 0.74 -5.38 8.41
C VAL A 108 1.77 -4.89 9.44
N GLU A 109 2.93 -4.46 8.95
CA GLU A 109 4.03 -3.95 9.77
C GLU A 109 4.04 -2.41 9.83
N ALA A 110 3.81 -1.78 8.69
CA ALA A 110 3.74 -0.33 8.56
C ALA A 110 2.77 0.09 7.45
N ARG A 111 2.19 1.28 7.60
CA ARG A 111 1.27 1.87 6.63
C ARG A 111 1.44 3.40 6.59
N SER A 112 1.20 3.96 5.41
CA SER A 112 0.78 5.34 5.19
C SER A 112 -0.32 5.38 4.11
N GLY A 113 -0.82 6.56 3.76
CA GLY A 113 -1.85 6.71 2.72
C GLY A 113 -1.46 6.19 1.33
N ASN A 114 -0.15 6.06 1.03
CA ASN A 114 0.36 5.67 -0.29
C ASN A 114 1.23 4.40 -0.27
N CYS A 115 1.39 3.76 0.89
CA CYS A 115 2.16 2.53 0.98
C CYS A 115 1.78 1.66 2.17
N PHE A 116 2.12 0.37 2.09
CA PHE A 116 2.12 -0.51 3.25
C PHE A 116 3.19 -1.59 3.12
N THR A 117 3.68 -2.07 4.27
CA THR A 117 4.64 -3.18 4.37
C THR A 117 3.97 -4.37 5.04
N LEU A 118 4.10 -5.53 4.41
CA LEU A 118 3.56 -6.79 4.88
C LEU A 118 4.68 -7.79 5.18
N ARG A 119 4.42 -8.70 6.13
CA ARG A 119 5.36 -9.76 6.51
C ARG A 119 4.65 -11.08 6.79
N LYS A 120 5.24 -12.19 6.34
CA LYS A 120 4.85 -13.56 6.70
C LYS A 120 6.01 -14.52 6.49
N ASN A 121 6.30 -15.39 7.46
CA ASN A 121 7.26 -16.50 7.31
C ASN A 121 8.61 -16.11 6.67
N GLY A 122 9.18 -14.96 7.04
CA GLY A 122 10.45 -14.46 6.48
C GLY A 122 10.32 -13.73 5.13
N VAL A 123 9.16 -13.77 4.49
CA VAL A 123 8.82 -12.93 3.35
C VAL A 123 8.42 -11.54 3.84
N THR A 124 9.02 -10.51 3.26
CA THR A 124 8.66 -9.10 3.49
C THR A 124 8.31 -8.48 2.14
N GLU A 125 7.19 -7.76 2.08
CA GLU A 125 6.67 -7.13 0.86
C GLU A 125 6.34 -5.68 1.13
N MET A 126 6.72 -4.79 0.21
CA MET A 126 6.40 -3.37 0.21
C MET A 126 5.52 -3.04 -0.99
N TRP A 127 4.38 -2.44 -0.70
CA TRP A 127 3.34 -2.10 -1.66
C TRP A 127 3.17 -0.59 -1.69
N VAL A 128 3.16 0.01 -2.88
CA VAL A 128 3.17 1.47 -3.05
C VAL A 128 2.26 1.87 -4.22
N THR A 129 1.57 3.00 -4.10
CA THR A 129 0.77 3.56 -5.20
C THR A 129 1.68 4.12 -6.30
N LYS A 130 1.19 4.13 -7.55
CA LYS A 130 2.00 4.46 -8.74
C LYS A 130 2.78 5.78 -8.62
N GLY A 131 2.16 6.82 -8.07
CA GLY A 131 2.78 8.15 -7.95
C GLY A 131 3.95 8.24 -6.95
N PHE A 132 4.15 7.20 -6.13
CA PHE A 132 5.14 7.19 -5.06
C PHE A 132 6.18 6.06 -5.22
N VAL A 133 6.17 5.31 -6.32
CA VAL A 133 7.09 4.17 -6.49
C VAL A 133 8.56 4.60 -6.49
N ASP A 134 8.89 5.71 -7.16
CA ASP A 134 10.26 6.21 -7.25
C ASP A 134 10.75 6.86 -5.94
N ALA A 135 9.83 7.29 -5.08
CA ALA A 135 10.11 7.87 -3.77
C ALA A 135 9.08 7.40 -2.74
N PRO A 136 9.17 6.12 -2.29
CA PRO A 136 8.22 5.57 -1.35
C PRO A 136 8.23 6.34 -0.03
N PRO A 137 7.09 6.42 0.68
CA PRO A 137 7.06 7.05 1.99
C PRO A 137 8.09 6.38 2.94
N PRO A 138 8.95 7.16 3.63
CA PRO A 138 10.07 6.61 4.40
C PRO A 138 9.70 5.55 5.43
N CYS A 139 8.47 5.56 5.96
CA CYS A 139 8.07 4.57 6.95
C CYS A 139 7.88 3.17 6.39
N CYS A 140 7.33 3.02 5.18
CA CYS A 140 7.23 1.71 4.55
C CYS A 140 8.61 1.24 4.11
N GLU A 141 9.44 2.15 3.57
CA GLU A 141 10.81 1.81 3.21
C GLU A 141 11.64 1.36 4.43
N ASN A 142 11.55 2.09 5.55
CA ASN A 142 12.22 1.73 6.79
C ASN A 142 11.72 0.41 7.36
N ALA A 143 10.40 0.17 7.37
CA ALA A 143 9.84 -1.09 7.81
C ALA A 143 10.30 -2.26 6.92
N PHE A 144 10.24 -2.08 5.60
CA PHE A 144 10.71 -3.06 4.64
C PHE A 144 12.19 -3.39 4.85
N ASN A 145 13.06 -2.37 4.93
CA ASN A 145 14.50 -2.52 5.15
C ASN A 145 14.82 -3.19 6.49
N THR A 146 14.10 -2.82 7.56
CA THR A 146 14.25 -3.43 8.88
C THR A 146 13.86 -4.91 8.86
N HIS A 147 12.72 -5.24 8.26
CA HIS A 147 12.18 -6.59 8.29
C HIS A 147 12.85 -7.55 7.31
N ARG A 148 13.29 -7.07 6.14
CA ARG A 148 14.09 -7.87 5.20
C ARG A 148 15.50 -8.15 5.75
N GLY A 149 16.06 -7.23 6.53
CA GLY A 149 17.43 -7.31 7.02
C GLY A 149 18.43 -7.47 5.87
N SER A 150 19.24 -8.53 5.92
CA SER A 150 20.23 -8.86 4.89
C SER A 150 19.67 -9.66 3.71
N ASN A 151 18.39 -10.03 3.72
CA ASN A 151 17.82 -10.83 2.64
C ASN A 151 17.84 -10.05 1.33
N SER A 152 18.22 -10.74 0.25
CA SER A 152 18.06 -10.22 -1.11
C SER A 152 16.58 -9.93 -1.38
N TYR A 153 16.33 -8.89 -2.16
CA TYR A 153 15.00 -8.53 -2.59
C TYR A 153 15.01 -8.16 -4.07
N GLN A 154 13.83 -8.17 -4.67
CA GLN A 154 13.60 -7.66 -6.01
C GLN A 154 12.47 -6.63 -5.98
N THR A 155 12.43 -5.77 -6.99
CA THR A 155 11.23 -5.03 -7.34
C THR A 155 10.47 -5.78 -8.42
N THR A 156 9.14 -5.78 -8.38
CA THR A 156 8.33 -6.27 -9.50
C THR A 156 7.83 -5.13 -10.39
N TYR A 157 8.00 -3.88 -9.96
CA TYR A 157 7.49 -2.73 -10.67
C TYR A 157 8.45 -2.27 -11.76
N GLU A 158 7.91 -2.05 -12.95
CA GLU A 158 8.64 -1.54 -14.11
C GLU A 158 7.93 -0.28 -14.65
N GLY A 159 8.56 0.88 -14.49
CA GLY A 159 8.00 2.16 -14.90
C GLY A 159 7.68 2.21 -16.41
N GLY A 160 6.47 2.65 -16.75
CA GLY A 160 5.99 2.74 -18.13
C GLY A 160 5.50 1.40 -18.72
N LEU A 161 5.71 0.29 -18.01
CA LEU A 161 5.14 -1.01 -18.33
C LEU A 161 3.99 -1.35 -17.37
N CYS A 162 4.15 -0.99 -16.11
CA CYS A 162 3.08 -0.80 -15.15
C CYS A 162 2.67 0.70 -15.13
#